data_AF-M2QMR5-F1
#
_entry.id   AF-M2QMR5-F1
#
_cell.length_a   1.000
_cell.length_b   1.000
_cell.length_c   1.000
_cell.angle_alpha   90.00
_cell.angle_beta   90.00
_cell.angle_gamma   90.00
#
_symmetry.space_group_name_H-M   'P 1'
#
loop_
_entity.id
_entity.type
_entity.pdbx_description
1 polymer ?
#
loop_
_entity_poly.entity_id
_entity_poly.type
_entity_poly.pdbx_seq_one_letter_code
_entity_poly.pdbx_strand_id
1 'polypeptide(L)'
;MTSRHADARRAYQRRYNAIHRLGRRKISKAARQELQNRREDELHDWTAVYTNEIIRKSPPYDPRCLPWMRRAERDAWNSLSNMEDEMRNAHGKDWLDAWCAEVASTLPLMADQMRGPLPELPDCAYQCSEEETPEDVFRHHQRRMIALHHQFVNLLWQGVEAIQQATYDNALIVQGRCPKVTSIKKLYGV
;
A
#
# COMPACT_ATOMS: atom_id res chain seq x y z
N MET A 1 -6.37 25.19 -2.84
CA MET A 1 -5.11 25.03 -3.63
C MET A 1 -3.83 25.22 -2.81
N THR A 2 -3.83 25.97 -1.71
CA THR A 2 -2.63 26.25 -0.88
C THR A 2 -2.05 25.04 -0.14
N SER A 3 -2.88 24.07 0.27
CA SER A 3 -2.42 22.86 1.00
C SER A 3 -1.50 21.95 0.16
N ARG A 4 -1.83 21.73 -1.12
CA ARG A 4 -1.03 20.88 -2.03
C ARG A 4 0.41 21.38 -2.18
N HIS A 5 0.61 22.70 -2.30
CA HIS A 5 1.94 23.30 -2.39
C HIS A 5 2.72 23.26 -1.07
N ALA A 6 2.04 23.23 0.07
CA ALA A 6 2.68 23.11 1.38
C ALA A 6 3.20 21.68 1.61
N ASP A 7 2.41 20.67 1.23
CA ASP A 7 2.78 19.27 1.41
C ASP A 7 3.90 18.84 0.44
N ALA A 8 3.87 19.32 -0.81
CA ALA A 8 4.97 19.16 -1.75
C ALA A 8 6.29 19.76 -1.22
N ARG A 9 6.24 20.99 -0.67
CA ARG A 9 7.41 21.63 -0.05
C ARG A 9 7.92 20.87 1.16
N ARG A 10 7.04 20.37 2.03
CA ARG A 10 7.44 19.52 3.17
C ARG A 10 8.03 18.18 2.73
N ALA A 11 7.52 17.58 1.66
CA ALA A 11 8.06 16.34 1.09
C ALA A 11 9.47 16.58 0.54
N TYR A 12 9.65 17.65 -0.25
CA TYR A 12 10.95 18.08 -0.76
C TYR A 12 11.96 18.31 0.38
N GLN A 13 11.61 19.12 1.38
CA GLN A 13 12.52 19.44 2.48
C GLN A 13 12.88 18.18 3.28
N ARG A 14 11.95 17.24 3.48
CA ARG A 14 12.22 15.95 4.13
C ARG A 14 13.23 15.12 3.34
N ARG A 15 13.11 15.05 2.01
CA ARG A 15 14.06 14.33 1.13
C ARG A 15 15.43 14.99 1.13
N TYR A 16 15.47 16.30 0.93
CA TYR A 16 16.72 17.08 0.98
C TYR A 16 17.45 16.88 2.31
N ASN A 17 16.72 16.98 3.43
CA ASN A 17 17.28 16.75 4.75
C ASN A 17 17.78 15.30 4.94
N ALA A 18 17.14 14.30 4.35
CA ALA A 18 17.60 12.91 4.43
C ALA A 18 18.95 12.69 3.74
N ILE A 19 19.22 13.42 2.64
CA ILE A 19 20.49 13.35 1.89
C ILE A 19 21.57 14.21 2.57
N HIS A 20 21.22 15.44 2.94
CA HIS A 20 22.20 16.48 3.29
C HIS A 20 22.33 16.78 4.79
N ARG A 21 21.38 16.40 5.67
CA ARG A 21 21.57 16.63 7.12
C ARG A 21 22.49 15.60 7.75
N LEU A 22 23.68 16.07 8.13
CA LEU A 22 24.61 15.38 9.03
C LEU A 22 24.10 15.52 10.48
N GLY A 23 23.28 14.59 10.96
CA GLY A 23 22.88 14.62 12.38
C GLY A 23 21.70 13.74 12.77
N ARG A 24 21.98 12.44 12.98
CA ARG A 24 21.50 11.60 14.13
C ARG A 24 21.55 10.09 13.85
N ARG A 25 21.53 9.64 12.59
CA ARG A 25 21.89 8.26 12.22
C ARG A 25 22.78 8.30 10.98
N LYS A 26 23.92 7.59 11.03
CA LYS A 26 24.79 7.43 9.87
C LYS A 26 24.06 6.57 8.84
N ILE A 27 23.51 7.19 7.79
CA ILE A 27 23.21 6.46 6.55
C ILE A 27 24.54 6.04 5.93
N SER A 28 24.61 4.83 5.38
CA SER A 28 25.82 4.36 4.71
C SER A 28 26.10 5.21 3.47
N LYS A 29 27.37 5.27 3.04
CA LYS A 29 27.73 5.97 1.79
C LYS A 29 26.95 5.43 0.60
N ALA A 30 26.74 4.11 0.55
CA ALA A 30 25.93 3.45 -0.46
C ALA A 30 24.46 3.90 -0.44
N ALA A 31 23.81 3.90 0.75
CA ALA A 31 22.43 4.35 0.88
C ALA A 31 22.26 5.85 0.54
N ARG A 32 23.28 6.68 0.83
CA ARG A 32 23.27 8.09 0.43
C ARG A 32 23.37 8.23 -1.10
N GLN A 33 24.25 7.47 -1.74
CA GLN A 33 24.40 7.48 -3.20
C GLN A 33 23.12 7.01 -3.89
N GLU A 34 22.49 5.95 -3.38
CA GLU A 34 21.22 5.45 -3.91
C GLU A 34 20.10 6.49 -3.84
N LEU A 35 19.99 7.22 -2.71
CA LEU A 35 19.05 8.34 -2.58
C LEU A 35 19.36 9.50 -3.53
N GLN A 36 20.63 9.72 -3.85
CA GLN A 36 21.06 10.77 -4.77
C GLN A 36 20.80 10.39 -6.22
N ASN A 37 21.13 9.16 -6.64
CA ASN A 37 20.81 8.63 -7.96
C ASN A 37 19.30 8.68 -8.21
N ARG A 38 18.51 8.20 -7.24
CA ARG A 38 17.04 8.25 -7.33
C ARG A 38 16.51 9.68 -7.48
N ARG A 39 17.14 10.66 -6.83
CA ARG A 39 16.77 12.07 -6.98
C ARG A 39 17.13 12.62 -8.37
N GLU A 40 18.26 12.20 -8.93
CA GLU A 40 18.67 12.56 -10.29
C GLU A 40 17.70 11.94 -11.30
N ASP A 41 17.33 10.66 -11.13
CA ASP A 41 16.32 9.98 -11.94
C ASP A 41 14.94 10.67 -11.83
N GLU A 42 14.54 11.12 -10.64
CA GLU A 42 13.32 11.92 -10.43
C GLU A 42 13.40 13.29 -11.16
N LEU A 43 14.57 13.93 -11.19
CA LEU A 43 14.77 15.24 -11.82
C LEU A 43 14.80 15.14 -13.36
N HIS A 44 15.19 13.97 -13.87
CA HIS A 44 15.21 13.65 -15.29
C HIS A 44 13.90 12.98 -15.77
N ASP A 45 12.87 12.90 -14.92
CA ASP A 45 11.58 12.23 -15.16
C ASP A 45 11.72 10.74 -15.57
N TRP A 46 12.80 10.07 -15.15
CA TRP A 46 13.01 8.65 -15.40
C TRP A 46 12.27 7.75 -14.40
N THR A 47 11.86 8.31 -13.26
CA THR A 47 11.11 7.56 -12.23
C THR A 47 9.91 8.36 -11.74
N ALA A 48 8.76 7.69 -11.62
CA ALA A 48 7.55 8.32 -11.12
C ALA A 48 7.59 8.44 -9.59
N VAL A 49 7.32 9.65 -9.08
CA VAL A 49 7.26 9.87 -7.64
C VAL A 49 5.91 9.44 -7.09
N TYR A 50 5.90 8.51 -6.14
CA TYR A 50 4.69 8.07 -5.45
C TYR A 50 4.83 8.12 -3.93
N THR A 51 3.68 8.13 -3.25
CA THR A 51 3.54 8.09 -1.80
C THR A 51 2.80 6.83 -1.38
N ASN A 52 3.32 6.15 -0.35
CA ASN A 52 2.82 4.85 0.09
C ASN A 52 2.85 4.76 1.63
N GLU A 53 1.89 5.43 2.26
CA GLU A 53 1.84 5.58 3.73
C GLU A 53 1.30 4.34 4.47
N ILE A 54 0.70 3.42 3.71
CA ILE A 54 0.12 2.18 4.24
C ILE A 54 1.18 1.10 4.45
N ILE A 55 2.37 1.21 3.85
CA ILE A 55 3.47 0.26 4.06
C ILE A 55 4.34 0.66 5.25
N ARG A 56 4.74 -0.35 6.03
CA ARG A 56 5.74 -0.23 7.07
C ARG A 56 7.15 -0.25 6.46
N LYS A 57 8.02 0.65 6.93
CA LYS A 57 9.42 0.73 6.48
C LYS A 57 10.28 -0.42 6.99
N SER A 58 10.07 -0.83 8.24
CA SER A 58 10.83 -1.90 8.90
C SER A 58 9.95 -2.60 9.96
N PRO A 59 9.84 -3.95 9.92
CA PRO A 59 10.38 -4.82 8.89
C PRO A 59 9.71 -4.57 7.51
N PRO A 60 10.44 -4.77 6.40
CA PRO A 60 9.92 -4.49 5.05
C PRO A 60 8.87 -5.53 4.63
N TYR A 61 9.14 -6.80 4.92
CA TYR A 61 8.26 -7.93 4.63
C TYR A 61 7.52 -8.37 5.88
N ASP A 62 6.33 -8.91 5.66
CA ASP A 62 5.47 -9.38 6.73
C ASP A 62 5.80 -10.84 7.10
N PRO A 63 6.36 -11.09 8.30
CA PRO A 63 6.70 -12.46 8.71
C PRO A 63 5.45 -13.32 8.96
N ARG A 64 4.29 -12.69 9.19
CA ARG A 64 3.01 -13.38 9.47
C ARG A 64 2.22 -13.70 8.20
N CYS A 65 2.72 -13.29 7.03
CA CYS A 65 2.03 -13.48 5.77
C CYS A 65 2.19 -14.93 5.26
N LEU A 66 1.14 -15.71 5.47
CA LEU A 66 1.05 -17.12 5.06
C LEU A 66 0.87 -17.25 3.54
N PRO A 67 1.26 -18.39 2.93
CA PRO A 67 1.15 -18.60 1.48
C PRO A 67 -0.26 -18.40 0.92
N TRP A 68 -1.30 -18.79 1.67
CA TRP A 68 -2.69 -18.60 1.24
C TRP A 68 -3.11 -17.13 1.24
N MET A 69 -2.60 -16.32 2.17
CA MET A 69 -2.87 -14.87 2.20
C MET A 69 -2.28 -14.22 0.96
N ARG A 70 -1.07 -14.62 0.53
CA ARG A 70 -0.46 -14.13 -0.71
C ARG A 70 -1.26 -14.51 -1.96
N ARG A 71 -1.85 -15.71 -1.98
CA ARG A 71 -2.74 -16.12 -3.07
C ARG A 71 -3.98 -15.24 -3.11
N ALA A 72 -4.67 -15.10 -1.99
CA ALA A 72 -5.84 -14.23 -1.88
C ALA A 72 -5.54 -12.77 -2.26
N GLU A 73 -4.38 -12.23 -1.85
CA GLU A 73 -3.92 -10.90 -2.24
C GLU A 73 -3.67 -10.77 -3.75
N ARG A 74 -3.09 -11.80 -4.37
CA ARG A 74 -2.86 -11.84 -5.81
C ARG A 74 -4.18 -11.92 -6.57
N ASP A 75 -5.10 -12.75 -6.11
CA ASP A 75 -6.43 -12.89 -6.72
C ASP A 75 -7.21 -11.58 -6.62
N ALA A 76 -7.13 -10.89 -5.47
CA ALA A 76 -7.72 -9.57 -5.31
C ALA A 76 -7.05 -8.51 -6.18
N TRP A 77 -5.71 -8.51 -6.27
CA TRP A 77 -4.99 -7.60 -7.17
C TRP A 77 -5.40 -7.80 -8.63
N ASN A 78 -5.48 -9.06 -9.09
CA ASN A 78 -5.92 -9.38 -10.44
C ASN A 78 -7.38 -8.96 -10.67
N SER A 79 -8.25 -9.19 -9.69
CA SER A 79 -9.66 -8.77 -9.78
C SER A 79 -9.79 -7.26 -9.91
N LEU A 80 -8.99 -6.52 -9.15
CA LEU A 80 -8.92 -5.08 -9.19
C LEU A 80 -8.39 -4.56 -10.54
N SER A 81 -7.35 -5.19 -11.09
CA SER A 81 -6.83 -4.89 -12.44
C SER A 81 -7.84 -5.22 -13.55
N ASN A 82 -8.58 -6.33 -13.45
CA ASN A 82 -9.62 -6.65 -14.43
C ASN A 82 -10.76 -5.62 -14.37
N MET A 83 -11.16 -5.20 -13.16
CA MET A 83 -12.15 -4.16 -12.97
C MET A 83 -11.69 -2.81 -13.56
N GLU A 84 -10.39 -2.51 -13.53
CA GLU A 84 -9.83 -1.33 -14.22
C GLU A 84 -10.14 -1.38 -15.72
N ASP A 85 -9.86 -2.51 -16.37
CA ASP A 85 -10.11 -2.69 -17.81
C ASP A 85 -11.60 -2.60 -18.14
N GLU A 86 -12.46 -3.19 -17.31
CA GLU A 86 -13.91 -3.10 -17.45
C GLU A 86 -14.41 -1.65 -17.34
N MET A 87 -13.93 -0.89 -16.33
CA MET A 87 -14.32 0.50 -16.15
C MET A 87 -13.80 1.40 -17.27
N ARG A 88 -12.58 1.18 -17.76
CA ARG A 88 -12.02 1.89 -18.93
C ARG A 88 -12.91 1.71 -20.15
N ASN A 89 -13.37 0.48 -20.39
CA ASN A 89 -14.22 0.15 -21.52
C ASN A 89 -15.64 0.73 -21.36
N ALA A 90 -16.20 0.72 -20.15
CA ALA A 90 -17.58 1.17 -19.90
C ALA A 90 -17.73 2.70 -19.78
N HIS A 91 -16.76 3.38 -19.17
CA HIS A 91 -16.88 4.79 -18.76
C HIS A 91 -15.95 5.74 -19.54
N GLY A 92 -15.09 5.23 -20.43
CA GLY A 92 -14.29 6.05 -21.33
C GLY A 92 -13.31 6.95 -20.60
N LYS A 93 -13.56 8.27 -20.56
CA LYS A 93 -12.65 9.24 -19.89
C LYS A 93 -12.87 9.34 -18.38
N ASP A 94 -14.06 9.01 -17.90
CA ASP A 94 -14.45 9.15 -16.49
C ASP A 94 -14.25 7.84 -15.71
N TRP A 95 -13.60 6.86 -16.34
CA TRP A 95 -13.37 5.52 -15.78
C TRP A 95 -12.66 5.55 -14.43
N LEU A 96 -11.70 6.47 -14.26
CA LEU A 96 -10.91 6.57 -13.05
C LEU A 96 -11.79 6.94 -11.85
N ASP A 97 -12.68 7.91 -12.02
CA ASP A 97 -13.58 8.36 -10.97
C ASP A 97 -14.65 7.30 -10.66
N ALA A 98 -15.21 6.67 -11.69
CA ALA A 98 -16.18 5.58 -11.54
C ALA A 98 -15.59 4.38 -10.78
N TRP A 99 -14.40 3.96 -11.17
CA TRP A 99 -13.70 2.86 -10.52
C TRP A 99 -13.28 3.19 -9.09
N CYS A 100 -12.76 4.41 -8.85
CA CYS A 100 -12.41 4.84 -7.51
C CYS A 100 -13.65 4.87 -6.60
N ALA A 101 -14.81 5.27 -7.11
CA ALA A 101 -16.06 5.22 -6.34
C ALA A 101 -16.45 3.78 -5.98
N GLU A 102 -16.35 2.84 -6.94
CA GLU A 102 -16.65 1.43 -6.74
C GLU A 102 -15.74 0.80 -5.68
N VAL A 103 -14.42 0.97 -5.80
CA VAL A 103 -13.44 0.39 -4.87
C VAL A 103 -13.44 1.13 -3.52
N ALA A 104 -13.72 2.44 -3.49
CA ALA A 104 -13.86 3.17 -2.24
C ALA A 104 -15.09 2.71 -1.45
N SER A 105 -16.15 2.22 -2.11
CA SER A 105 -17.34 1.68 -1.43
C SER A 105 -17.09 0.34 -0.73
N THR A 106 -16.16 -0.47 -1.25
CA THR A 106 -15.81 -1.78 -0.69
C THR A 106 -14.97 -1.67 0.59
N LEU A 107 -14.14 -0.63 0.70
CA LEU A 107 -13.25 -0.43 1.86
C LEU A 107 -14.00 -0.29 3.20
N PRO A 108 -15.08 0.52 3.33
CA PRO A 108 -15.92 0.55 4.52
C PRO A 108 -16.55 -0.80 4.86
N LEU A 109 -17.05 -1.53 3.86
CA LEU A 109 -17.67 -2.85 4.08
C LEU A 109 -16.66 -3.84 4.68
N MET A 110 -15.44 -3.87 4.14
CA MET A 110 -14.37 -4.71 4.68
C MET A 110 -13.96 -4.29 6.10
N ALA A 111 -13.95 -2.97 6.38
CA ALA A 111 -13.65 -2.45 7.70
C ALA A 111 -14.75 -2.79 8.73
N ASP A 112 -16.02 -2.74 8.34
CA ASP A 112 -17.13 -3.08 9.23
C ASP A 112 -17.17 -4.58 9.53
N GLN A 113 -16.86 -5.44 8.55
CA GLN A 113 -16.68 -6.88 8.77
C GLN A 113 -15.59 -7.20 9.79
N MET A 114 -14.55 -6.36 9.89
CA MET A 114 -13.51 -6.51 10.90
C MET A 114 -13.97 -6.12 12.31
N ARG A 115 -14.95 -5.21 12.43
CA ARG A 115 -15.49 -4.77 13.72
C ARG A 115 -16.58 -5.69 14.25
N GLY A 116 -17.32 -6.34 13.34
CA GLY A 116 -18.37 -7.27 13.65
C GLY A 116 -17.88 -8.57 14.32
N PRO A 117 -18.82 -9.43 14.74
CA PRO A 117 -18.47 -10.79 15.14
C PRO A 117 -17.76 -11.50 13.98
N LEU A 118 -16.77 -12.32 14.30
CA LEU A 118 -16.06 -13.07 13.28
C LEU A 118 -17.02 -14.06 12.62
N PRO A 119 -16.98 -14.20 11.29
CA PRO A 119 -17.68 -15.29 10.61
C PRO A 119 -17.04 -16.63 11.00
N GLU A 120 -17.67 -17.72 10.58
CA GLU A 120 -17.02 -19.02 10.60
C GLU A 120 -15.66 -18.94 9.89
N LEU A 121 -14.61 -19.36 10.59
CA LEU A 121 -13.26 -19.21 10.11
C LEU A 121 -12.97 -20.26 9.03
N PRO A 122 -12.35 -19.86 7.91
CA PRO A 122 -11.95 -20.84 6.90
C PRO A 122 -10.86 -21.77 7.45
N ASP A 123 -10.78 -23.00 6.94
CA ASP A 123 -9.76 -23.98 7.35
C ASP A 123 -8.32 -23.45 7.33
N CYS A 124 -8.03 -22.53 6.39
CA CYS A 124 -6.72 -21.91 6.26
C CYS A 124 -6.36 -20.98 7.44
N ALA A 125 -7.33 -20.47 8.20
CA ALA A 125 -7.10 -19.68 9.40
C ALA A 125 -6.49 -20.51 10.53
N TYR A 126 -6.75 -21.83 10.56
CA TYR A 126 -6.17 -22.77 11.52
C TYR A 126 -4.72 -23.15 11.22
N GLN A 127 -4.13 -22.63 10.14
CA GLN A 127 -2.69 -22.71 9.87
C GLN A 127 -1.90 -21.68 10.69
N CYS A 128 -2.23 -21.55 11.98
CA CYS A 128 -1.62 -20.61 12.90
C CYS A 128 -0.38 -21.20 13.58
N SER A 129 0.53 -20.34 14.03
CA SER A 129 1.60 -20.75 14.93
C SER A 129 1.06 -21.07 16.32
N GLU A 130 1.85 -21.75 17.17
CA GLU A 130 1.44 -22.05 18.56
C GLU A 130 1.12 -20.78 19.38
N GLU A 131 1.65 -19.64 18.97
CA GLU A 131 1.45 -18.33 19.63
C GLU A 131 0.25 -17.54 19.09
N GLU A 132 -0.38 -17.98 18.00
CA GLU A 132 -1.45 -17.26 17.33
C GLU A 132 -2.76 -18.05 17.38
N THR A 133 -3.86 -17.31 17.61
CA THR A 133 -5.19 -17.89 17.43
C THR A 133 -5.61 -17.84 15.96
N PRO A 134 -6.47 -18.76 15.48
CA PRO A 134 -7.05 -18.69 14.15
C PRO A 134 -7.72 -17.32 13.87
N GLU A 135 -8.34 -16.73 14.89
CA GLU A 135 -8.93 -15.40 14.85
C GLU A 135 -7.89 -14.31 14.58
N ASP A 136 -6.72 -14.38 15.22
CA ASP A 136 -5.62 -13.43 15.00
C ASP A 136 -5.09 -13.51 13.58
N VAL A 137 -4.94 -14.72 13.04
CA VAL A 137 -4.52 -14.97 11.67
C VAL A 137 -5.54 -14.41 10.68
N PHE A 138 -6.83 -14.67 10.92
CA PHE A 138 -7.90 -14.16 10.06
C PHE A 138 -7.99 -12.63 10.08
N ARG A 139 -7.93 -12.01 11.26
CA ARG A 139 -7.91 -10.54 11.40
C ARG A 139 -6.66 -9.93 10.75
N HIS A 140 -5.52 -10.62 10.82
CA HIS A 140 -4.31 -10.19 10.12
C HIS A 140 -4.51 -10.19 8.61
N HIS A 141 -5.08 -11.27 8.05
CA HIS A 141 -5.45 -11.34 6.64
C HIS A 141 -6.40 -10.22 6.22
N GLN A 142 -7.48 -9.98 6.98
CA GLN A 142 -8.43 -8.90 6.67
C GLN A 142 -7.74 -7.52 6.62
N ARG A 143 -6.84 -7.22 7.57
CA ARG A 143 -6.04 -5.97 7.54
C ARG A 143 -5.19 -5.87 6.28
N ARG A 144 -4.58 -6.97 5.85
CA ARG A 144 -3.77 -7.01 4.62
C ARG A 144 -4.63 -6.75 3.38
N MET A 145 -5.83 -7.31 3.33
CA MET A 145 -6.78 -7.07 2.23
C MET A 145 -7.24 -5.61 2.17
N ILE A 146 -7.60 -5.00 3.32
CA ILE A 146 -7.93 -3.57 3.38
C ILE A 146 -6.73 -2.72 2.94
N ALA A 147 -5.53 -3.05 3.42
CA ALA A 147 -4.31 -2.33 3.04
C ALA A 147 -4.02 -2.42 1.54
N LEU A 148 -4.25 -3.57 0.93
CA LEU A 148 -4.07 -3.80 -0.51
C LEU A 148 -5.03 -2.92 -1.32
N HIS A 149 -6.32 -2.95 -1.01
CA HIS A 149 -7.33 -2.14 -1.71
C HIS A 149 -7.04 -0.64 -1.53
N HIS A 150 -6.74 -0.21 -0.30
CA HIS A 150 -6.39 1.18 -0.03
C HIS A 150 -5.13 1.61 -0.80
N GLN A 151 -4.08 0.79 -0.77
CA GLN A 151 -2.83 1.07 -1.47
C GLN A 151 -3.10 1.28 -2.96
N PHE A 152 -3.87 0.38 -3.54
CA PHE A 152 -4.13 0.36 -4.96
C PHE A 152 -4.91 1.60 -5.42
N VAL A 153 -6.00 1.95 -4.73
CA VAL A 153 -6.76 3.20 -4.99
C VAL A 153 -5.85 4.43 -4.86
N ASN A 154 -5.07 4.49 -3.78
CA ASN A 154 -4.19 5.63 -3.53
C ASN A 154 -3.08 5.76 -4.58
N LEU A 155 -2.53 4.65 -5.08
CA LEU A 155 -1.54 4.69 -6.15
C LEU A 155 -2.18 5.07 -7.48
N LEU A 156 -3.39 4.57 -7.79
CA LEU A 156 -4.05 4.96 -9.03
C LEU A 156 -4.41 6.46 -9.05
N TRP A 157 -4.84 7.02 -7.91
CA TRP A 157 -5.04 8.47 -7.76
C TRP A 157 -3.79 9.31 -8.04
N GLN A 158 -2.60 8.71 -7.92
CA GLN A 158 -1.33 9.35 -8.22
C GLN A 158 -0.89 9.15 -9.68
N GLY A 159 -1.57 8.30 -10.44
CA GLY A 159 -1.27 7.95 -11.83
C GLY A 159 -0.87 6.48 -12.01
N VAL A 160 -1.04 5.97 -13.22
CA VAL A 160 -0.68 4.58 -13.57
C VAL A 160 0.83 4.35 -13.40
N GLU A 161 1.63 5.38 -13.67
CA GLU A 161 3.09 5.38 -13.52
C GLU A 161 3.49 5.18 -12.05
N ALA A 162 2.68 5.67 -11.10
CA ALA A 162 2.92 5.45 -9.67
C ALA A 162 2.76 3.96 -9.29
N ILE A 163 1.79 3.25 -9.88
CA ILE A 163 1.62 1.80 -9.69
C ILE A 163 2.80 1.04 -10.30
N GLN A 164 3.20 1.40 -11.53
CA GLN A 164 4.33 0.76 -12.20
C GLN A 164 5.63 0.94 -11.41
N GLN A 165 5.91 2.16 -10.95
CA GLN A 165 7.09 2.42 -10.13
C GLN A 165 7.02 1.69 -8.79
N ALA A 166 5.86 1.68 -8.11
CA ALA A 166 5.70 0.94 -6.86
C ALA A 166 5.89 -0.56 -7.04
N THR A 167 5.48 -1.10 -8.19
CA THR A 167 5.72 -2.51 -8.57
C THR A 167 7.21 -2.77 -8.75
N TYR A 168 7.90 -1.93 -9.53
CA TYR A 168 9.35 -2.02 -9.77
C TYR A 168 10.16 -1.97 -8.47
N ASP A 169 9.77 -1.08 -7.56
CA ASP A 169 10.40 -0.89 -6.26
C ASP A 169 10.11 -2.01 -5.23
N ASN A 170 9.34 -3.02 -5.62
CA ASN A 170 8.82 -4.06 -4.72
C ASN A 170 8.11 -3.47 -3.49
N ALA A 171 7.32 -2.41 -3.71
CA ALA A 171 6.67 -1.61 -2.69
C ALA A 171 5.16 -1.84 -2.63
N LEU A 172 4.67 -3.05 -2.93
CA LEU A 172 3.25 -3.39 -2.87
C LEU A 172 2.93 -4.44 -1.79
N ILE A 173 1.73 -4.35 -1.21
CA ILE A 173 1.24 -5.35 -0.24
C ILE A 173 1.22 -6.75 -0.86
N VAL A 174 0.76 -6.86 -2.11
CA VAL A 174 0.72 -8.12 -2.89
C VAL A 174 2.10 -8.76 -3.08
N GLN A 175 3.18 -7.99 -2.96
CA GLN A 175 4.57 -8.47 -2.98
C GLN A 175 5.06 -8.89 -1.57
N GLY A 176 4.15 -9.02 -0.60
CA GLY A 176 4.45 -9.44 0.77
C GLY A 176 4.90 -8.30 1.69
N ARG A 177 4.75 -7.04 1.28
CA ARG A 177 5.11 -5.90 2.12
C ARG A 177 4.26 -5.85 3.38
N CYS A 178 4.88 -5.44 4.48
CA CYS A 178 4.21 -5.35 5.77
C CYS A 178 3.30 -4.10 5.81
N PRO A 179 1.99 -4.26 6.09
CA PRO A 179 1.11 -3.13 6.30
C PRO A 179 1.43 -2.41 7.62
N LYS A 180 1.27 -1.10 7.62
CA LYS A 180 1.38 -0.25 8.79
C LYS A 180 0.04 -0.23 9.51
N VAL A 181 -0.13 -1.15 10.47
CA VAL A 181 -1.37 -1.32 11.26
C VAL A 181 -1.89 -0.01 11.85
N THR A 182 -1.02 0.88 12.32
CA THR A 182 -1.43 2.20 12.85
C THR A 182 -2.12 3.08 11.80
N SER A 183 -1.67 3.00 10.53
CA SER A 183 -2.30 3.74 9.43
C SER A 183 -3.69 3.16 9.14
N ILE A 184 -3.81 1.83 9.09
CA ILE A 184 -5.11 1.14 8.89
C ILE A 184 -6.08 1.49 10.03
N LYS A 185 -5.64 1.36 11.28
CA LYS A 185 -6.42 1.74 12.47
C LYS A 185 -6.94 3.17 12.40
N LYS A 186 -6.08 4.10 11.99
CA LYS A 186 -6.44 5.51 11.88
C LYS A 186 -7.46 5.77 10.77
N LEU A 187 -7.31 5.11 9.62
CA LEU A 187 -8.17 5.32 8.46
C LEU A 187 -9.52 4.61 8.59
N TYR A 188 -9.54 3.43 9.21
CA TYR A 188 -10.66 2.51 9.16
C TYR A 188 -11.16 2.05 10.54
N GLY A 189 -10.48 2.39 11.65
CA GLY A 189 -10.91 2.03 13.00
C GLY A 189 -10.94 0.53 13.29
N VAL A 190 -9.95 -0.24 12.79
CA VAL A 190 -9.84 -1.73 12.87
C VAL A 190 -8.47 -2.23 13.29
#